data_AF-A0ABD3IW25-F1
#
_entry.id   AF-A0ABD3IW25-F1
#
_cell.length_a   1.000
_cell.length_b   1.000
_cell.length_c   1.000
_cell.angle_alpha   90.00
_cell.angle_beta   90.00
_cell.angle_gamma   90.00
#
_symmetry.space_group_name_H-M   'P 1'
#
loop_
_entity.id
_entity.type
_entity.pdbx_description
1 polymer ?
#
loop_
_entity_poly.entity_id
_entity_poly.type
_entity_poly.pdbx_seq_one_letter_code
_entity_poly.pdbx_strand_id
1 'polypeptide(L)'
;MPILVNDNMGSSFDEFKKRTSSFLKEKIVKTVRLKLTDVTPAEILTEEATNGNPRPPDARGMAIISQAAFEVDDYWRIVEILHKRLVQFDRKNWRVTYKALIVLEHLLTHGPQRVVEEFQSDRGVIKEMKDFQYVDQKGFNWGARVGNLSERVQNLLEDGEYLREERARARKLTRGIQGFGSLQRPFSSTDVGGFEGCSSSSPYGRCNSQYSEMTGFDSRKYALMESNMVMDGNEECRHSIEDHPFCEIGRPTNKMSLLPSPSA
;
A
#
# COMPACT_ATOMS: atom_id res chain seq x y z
N MET A 1 -5.90 -4.91 -63.88
CA MET A 1 -5.95 -4.21 -62.58
C MET A 1 -6.97 -4.90 -61.68
N PRO A 2 -6.59 -5.86 -60.83
CA PRO A 2 -7.43 -6.31 -59.73
C PRO A 2 -7.30 -5.33 -58.55
N ILE A 3 -8.42 -5.00 -57.90
CA ILE A 3 -8.45 -4.14 -56.72
C ILE A 3 -8.02 -4.99 -55.51
N LEU A 4 -6.99 -4.54 -54.78
CA LEU A 4 -6.63 -5.13 -53.49
C LEU A 4 -7.66 -4.69 -52.44
N VAL A 5 -8.56 -5.60 -52.07
CA VAL A 5 -9.42 -5.43 -50.89
C VAL A 5 -8.53 -5.59 -49.66
N ASN A 6 -8.46 -4.54 -48.85
CA ASN A 6 -7.58 -4.48 -47.69
C ASN A 6 -8.29 -5.02 -46.44
N ASP A 7 -8.22 -6.33 -46.21
CA ASP A 7 -8.88 -7.05 -45.10
C ASP A 7 -8.24 -6.76 -43.73
N ASN A 8 -8.30 -5.50 -43.28
CA ASN A 8 -7.68 -5.05 -42.03
C ASN A 8 -8.64 -5.03 -40.81
N MET A 9 -9.79 -5.74 -40.89
CA MET A 9 -10.77 -5.84 -39.78
C MET A 9 -10.53 -7.02 -38.83
N GLY A 10 -9.73 -8.02 -39.22
CA GLY A 10 -9.55 -9.24 -38.42
C GLY A 10 -8.66 -9.09 -37.17
N SER A 11 -7.65 -8.22 -37.21
CA SER A 11 -6.62 -8.15 -36.16
C SER A 11 -7.14 -7.65 -34.80
N SER A 12 -8.03 -6.66 -34.81
CA SER A 12 -8.58 -6.02 -33.61
C SER A 12 -9.42 -6.99 -32.75
N PHE A 13 -10.26 -7.81 -33.38
CA PHE A 13 -11.10 -8.77 -32.67
C PHE A 13 -10.30 -9.96 -32.12
N ASP A 14 -9.27 -10.41 -32.84
CA ASP A 14 -8.36 -11.45 -32.33
C ASP A 14 -7.46 -10.95 -31.19
N GLU A 15 -7.06 -9.68 -31.19
CA GLU A 15 -6.39 -9.08 -30.04
C GLU A 15 -7.32 -9.01 -28.82
N PHE A 16 -8.60 -8.65 -29.01
CA PHE A 16 -9.61 -8.71 -27.95
C PHE A 16 -9.81 -10.15 -27.43
N LYS A 17 -9.89 -11.17 -28.31
CA LYS A 17 -9.98 -12.58 -27.90
C LYS A 17 -8.73 -13.07 -27.18
N LYS A 18 -7.52 -12.64 -27.57
CA LYS A 18 -6.27 -12.93 -26.84
C LYS A 18 -6.26 -12.26 -25.45
N ARG A 19 -6.70 -11.01 -25.36
CA ARG A 19 -6.72 -10.22 -24.12
C ARG A 19 -7.82 -10.66 -23.13
N THR A 20 -8.96 -11.14 -23.63
CA THR A 20 -10.03 -11.70 -22.79
C THR A 20 -9.77 -13.16 -22.41
N SER A 21 -9.23 -13.98 -23.32
CA SER A 21 -8.87 -15.37 -23.00
C SER A 21 -7.70 -15.46 -22.02
N SER A 22 -6.72 -14.54 -22.04
CA SER A 22 -5.68 -14.48 -21.01
C SER A 22 -6.28 -14.18 -19.63
N PHE A 23 -7.17 -13.20 -19.51
CA PHE A 23 -7.87 -12.88 -18.25
C PHE A 23 -8.73 -14.03 -17.72
N LEU A 24 -9.48 -14.71 -18.61
CA LEU A 24 -10.27 -15.88 -18.24
C LEU A 24 -9.39 -17.07 -17.81
N LYS A 25 -8.32 -17.35 -18.54
CA LYS A 25 -7.33 -18.37 -18.17
C LYS A 25 -6.69 -18.06 -16.83
N GLU A 26 -6.29 -16.82 -16.59
CA GLU A 26 -5.69 -16.37 -15.33
C GLU A 26 -6.67 -16.54 -14.16
N LYS A 27 -7.94 -16.13 -14.31
CA LYS A 27 -8.98 -16.38 -13.30
C LYS A 27 -9.19 -17.86 -13.01
N ILE A 28 -9.24 -18.71 -14.05
CA ILE A 28 -9.41 -20.15 -13.89
C ILE A 28 -8.19 -20.75 -13.17
N VAL A 29 -6.96 -20.43 -13.59
CA VAL A 29 -5.72 -20.92 -12.96
C VAL A 29 -5.64 -20.49 -11.50
N LYS A 30 -5.96 -19.23 -11.17
CA LYS A 30 -6.04 -18.76 -9.76
C LYS A 30 -7.06 -19.56 -8.95
N THR A 31 -8.26 -19.78 -9.50
CA THR A 31 -9.33 -20.56 -8.84
C THR A 31 -8.96 -22.03 -8.66
N VAL A 32 -8.24 -22.61 -9.63
CA VAL A 32 -7.77 -24.00 -9.60
C VAL A 32 -6.64 -24.16 -8.57
N ARG A 33 -5.64 -23.27 -8.55
CA ARG A 33 -4.59 -23.29 -7.51
C ARG A 33 -5.20 -23.17 -6.11
N LEU A 34 -6.05 -22.17 -5.88
CA LEU A 34 -6.69 -21.96 -4.57
C LEU A 34 -7.55 -23.15 -4.09
N LYS A 35 -7.99 -24.04 -4.98
CA LYS A 35 -8.82 -25.22 -4.65
C LYS A 35 -8.08 -26.55 -4.65
N LEU A 36 -6.97 -26.68 -5.38
CA LEU A 36 -6.22 -27.93 -5.54
C LEU A 36 -4.84 -27.92 -4.89
N THR A 37 -4.38 -26.76 -4.42
CA THR A 37 -3.09 -26.57 -3.72
C THR A 37 -3.31 -25.71 -2.49
N ASP A 38 -2.46 -25.85 -1.48
CA ASP A 38 -2.43 -25.12 -0.20
C ASP A 38 -1.88 -23.68 -0.34
N VAL A 39 -2.08 -23.10 -1.52
CA VAL A 39 -1.64 -21.77 -1.93
C VAL A 39 -2.63 -20.74 -1.38
N THR A 40 -2.14 -19.74 -0.64
CA THR A 40 -3.02 -18.75 -0.01
C THR A 40 -3.38 -17.60 -0.95
N PRO A 41 -4.46 -16.84 -0.68
CA PRO A 41 -4.77 -15.63 -1.45
C PRO A 41 -3.64 -14.59 -1.43
N ALA A 42 -2.93 -14.45 -0.32
CA ALA A 42 -1.82 -13.50 -0.18
C ALA A 42 -0.60 -13.90 -1.01
N GLU A 43 -0.32 -15.20 -1.10
CA GLU A 43 0.72 -15.76 -1.98
C GLU A 43 0.44 -15.42 -3.45
N ILE A 44 -0.77 -15.70 -3.95
CA ILE A 44 -1.19 -15.39 -5.33
C ILE A 44 -1.10 -13.89 -5.62
N LEU A 45 -1.57 -13.05 -4.68
CA LEU A 45 -1.50 -11.60 -4.84
C LEU A 45 -0.05 -11.09 -4.85
N THR A 46 0.84 -11.70 -4.07
CA THR A 46 2.27 -11.33 -4.04
C THR A 46 2.99 -11.79 -5.32
N GLU A 47 2.69 -12.98 -5.85
CA GLU A 47 3.15 -13.40 -7.17
C GLU A 47 2.69 -12.44 -8.29
N GLU A 48 1.43 -12.00 -8.25
CA GLU A 48 0.86 -11.07 -9.22
C GLU A 48 1.44 -9.65 -9.09
N ALA A 49 1.57 -9.17 -7.85
CA ALA A 49 2.18 -7.87 -7.54
C ALA A 49 3.65 -7.81 -7.97
N THR A 50 4.38 -8.94 -7.93
CA THR A 50 5.81 -9.02 -8.29
C THR A 50 6.10 -9.60 -9.68
N ASN A 51 5.09 -9.92 -10.49
CA ASN A 51 5.31 -10.46 -11.83
C ASN A 51 6.02 -9.45 -12.77
N GLY A 52 6.70 -9.95 -13.80
CA GLY A 52 7.43 -9.12 -14.77
C GLY A 52 6.57 -8.27 -15.71
N ASN A 53 5.26 -8.17 -15.50
CA ASN A 53 4.40 -7.34 -16.33
C ASN A 53 4.74 -5.84 -16.15
N PRO A 54 4.51 -4.99 -17.17
CA PRO A 54 4.88 -3.57 -17.12
C PRO A 54 3.91 -2.70 -16.28
N ARG A 55 2.90 -3.30 -15.64
CA ARG A 55 1.94 -2.54 -14.82
C ARG A 55 2.49 -2.38 -13.40
N PRO A 56 2.24 -1.23 -12.75
CA PRO A 56 2.43 -1.09 -11.31
C PRO A 56 1.64 -2.17 -10.54
N PRO A 57 2.10 -2.57 -9.34
CA PRO A 57 1.27 -3.33 -8.40
C PRO A 57 -0.04 -2.59 -8.12
N ASP A 58 -1.14 -3.33 -8.02
CA ASP A 58 -2.44 -2.74 -7.69
C ASP A 58 -2.48 -2.29 -6.21
N ALA A 59 -2.98 -1.09 -5.95
CA ALA A 59 -3.03 -0.51 -4.62
C ALA A 59 -3.93 -1.31 -3.66
N ARG A 60 -5.03 -1.88 -4.16
CA ARG A 60 -5.89 -2.76 -3.36
C ARG A 60 -5.20 -4.10 -3.09
N GLY A 61 -4.53 -4.67 -4.08
CA GLY A 61 -3.66 -5.84 -3.91
C GLY A 61 -2.60 -5.64 -2.82
N MET A 62 -1.86 -4.53 -2.86
CA MET A 62 -0.86 -4.18 -1.86
C MET A 62 -1.43 -4.06 -0.44
N ALA A 63 -2.60 -3.43 -0.29
CA ALA A 63 -3.27 -3.32 1.01
C ALA A 63 -3.72 -4.69 1.58
N ILE A 64 -4.17 -5.62 0.72
CA ILE A 64 -4.51 -6.98 1.14
C ILE A 64 -3.24 -7.75 1.56
N ILE A 65 -2.13 -7.60 0.81
CA ILE A 65 -0.84 -8.23 1.15
C ILE A 65 -0.31 -7.71 2.49
N SER A 66 -0.33 -6.40 2.73
CA SER A 66 0.15 -5.83 4.00
C SER A 66 -0.74 -6.14 5.20
N GLN A 67 -2.05 -6.32 4.99
CA GLN A 67 -2.96 -6.83 6.01
C GLN A 67 -2.71 -8.33 6.31
N ALA A 68 -2.53 -9.17 5.28
CA ALA A 68 -2.27 -10.59 5.45
C ALA A 68 -0.91 -10.90 6.09
N ALA A 69 0.10 -10.04 5.90
CA ALA A 69 1.44 -10.21 6.45
C ALA A 69 1.51 -10.24 8.00
N PHE A 70 0.44 -9.86 8.71
CA PHE A 70 0.35 -10.04 10.17
C PHE A 70 0.14 -11.52 10.56
N GLU A 71 -0.60 -12.30 9.76
CA GLU A 71 -0.78 -13.73 9.97
C GLU A 71 0.54 -14.48 9.70
N VAL A 72 0.84 -15.51 10.50
CA VAL A 72 2.15 -16.19 10.47
C VAL A 72 2.35 -16.97 9.15
N ASP A 73 1.34 -17.71 8.72
CA ASP A 73 1.42 -18.59 7.54
C ASP A 73 1.45 -17.82 6.21
N ASP A 74 0.76 -16.68 6.15
CA ASP A 74 0.79 -15.77 5.00
C ASP A 74 2.08 -14.97 4.96
N TYR A 75 2.59 -14.52 6.13
CA TYR A 75 3.85 -13.80 6.22
C TYR A 75 5.01 -14.56 5.58
N TRP A 76 5.23 -15.83 5.97
CA TRP A 76 6.32 -16.63 5.42
C TRP A 76 6.21 -16.84 3.90
N ARG A 77 4.99 -17.04 3.38
CA ARG A 77 4.73 -17.15 1.93
C ARG A 77 5.04 -15.85 1.18
N ILE A 78 4.62 -14.69 1.73
CA ILE A 78 4.93 -13.37 1.15
C ILE A 78 6.44 -13.13 1.15
N VAL A 79 7.10 -13.40 2.28
CA VAL A 79 8.54 -13.24 2.51
C VAL A 79 9.36 -14.10 1.55
N GLU A 80 9.05 -15.39 1.42
CA GLU A 80 9.74 -16.31 0.51
C GLU A 80 9.68 -15.82 -0.95
N ILE A 81 8.50 -15.37 -1.41
CA ILE A 81 8.35 -14.82 -2.76
C ILE A 81 9.26 -13.59 -2.94
N LEU A 82 9.27 -12.69 -1.96
CA LEU A 82 10.06 -11.45 -2.05
C LEU A 82 11.56 -11.72 -2.06
N HIS A 83 12.12 -12.51 -1.13
CA HIS A 83 13.53 -12.91 -1.17
C HIS A 83 13.90 -13.54 -2.51
N LYS A 84 13.07 -14.46 -3.02
CA LYS A 84 13.29 -15.11 -4.32
C LYS A 84 13.30 -14.11 -5.47
N ARG A 85 12.51 -13.02 -5.42
CA ARG A 85 12.55 -11.94 -6.43
C ARG A 85 13.75 -11.01 -6.25
N LEU A 86 14.18 -10.75 -5.02
CA LEU A 86 15.33 -9.91 -4.70
C LEU A 86 16.63 -10.59 -5.12
N VAL A 87 16.92 -11.80 -4.62
CA VAL A 87 18.13 -12.57 -4.93
C VAL A 87 18.26 -12.89 -6.44
N GLN A 88 17.16 -12.94 -7.19
CA GLN A 88 17.15 -13.10 -8.65
C GLN A 88 17.33 -11.77 -9.43
N PHE A 89 17.93 -10.74 -8.83
CA PHE A 89 18.19 -9.48 -9.52
C PHE A 89 19.07 -9.70 -10.77
N ASP A 90 18.52 -9.29 -11.91
CA ASP A 90 19.21 -9.25 -13.20
C ASP A 90 18.87 -7.92 -13.88
N ARG A 91 19.90 -7.22 -14.35
CA ARG A 91 19.78 -5.92 -15.04
C ARG A 91 18.89 -6.00 -16.29
N LYS A 92 18.74 -7.17 -16.92
CA LYS A 92 17.79 -7.38 -18.04
C LYS A 92 16.34 -7.51 -17.56
N ASN A 93 16.13 -8.17 -16.41
CA ASN A 93 14.81 -8.51 -15.87
C ASN A 93 14.38 -7.66 -14.66
N TRP A 94 15.04 -6.50 -14.49
CA TRP A 94 14.93 -5.57 -13.35
C TRP A 94 13.50 -5.24 -12.89
N ARG A 95 12.50 -5.31 -13.78
CA ARG A 95 11.09 -5.03 -13.48
C ARG A 95 10.53 -5.94 -12.37
N VAL A 96 10.94 -7.20 -12.32
CA VAL A 96 10.49 -8.17 -11.31
C VAL A 96 10.97 -7.73 -9.93
N THR A 97 12.28 -7.50 -9.80
CA THR A 97 12.94 -7.08 -8.57
C THR A 97 12.49 -5.68 -8.13
N TYR A 98 12.31 -4.74 -9.06
CA TYR A 98 11.76 -3.41 -8.77
C TYR A 98 10.33 -3.48 -8.22
N LYS A 99 9.48 -4.35 -8.77
CA LYS A 99 8.12 -4.54 -8.23
C LYS A 99 8.13 -5.25 -6.87
N ALA A 100 9.10 -6.13 -6.60
CA ALA A 100 9.33 -6.66 -5.26
C ALA A 100 9.76 -5.56 -4.26
N LEU A 101 10.63 -4.62 -4.65
CA LEU A 101 10.95 -3.45 -3.81
C LEU A 101 9.72 -2.58 -3.49
N ILE A 102 8.80 -2.37 -4.43
CA ILE A 102 7.55 -1.62 -4.17
C ILE A 102 6.71 -2.34 -3.10
N VAL A 103 6.57 -3.67 -3.18
CA VAL A 103 5.84 -4.45 -2.18
C VAL A 103 6.57 -4.41 -0.83
N LEU A 104 7.90 -4.52 -0.81
CA LEU A 104 8.70 -4.42 0.41
C LEU A 104 8.59 -3.03 1.07
N GLU A 105 8.66 -1.94 0.32
CA GLU A 105 8.44 -0.57 0.83
C GLU A 105 7.05 -0.45 1.49
N HIS A 106 6.02 -1.02 0.85
CA HIS A 106 4.67 -1.02 1.39
C HIS A 106 4.56 -1.85 2.67
N LEU A 107 5.22 -3.02 2.75
CA LEU A 107 5.28 -3.85 3.96
C LEU A 107 6.05 -3.17 5.11
N LEU A 108 7.17 -2.48 4.81
CA LEU A 108 7.92 -1.71 5.79
C LEU A 108 7.12 -0.51 6.36
N THR A 109 6.18 0.03 5.59
CA THR A 109 5.37 1.18 6.04
C THR A 109 3.99 0.82 6.60
N HIS A 110 3.40 -0.33 6.22
CA HIS A 110 2.03 -0.71 6.58
C HIS A 110 1.90 -2.10 7.23
N GLY A 111 2.87 -3.01 7.04
CA GLY A 111 2.87 -4.37 7.58
C GLY A 111 3.43 -4.47 9.00
N PRO A 112 3.77 -5.68 9.49
CA PRO A 112 4.31 -5.89 10.84
C PRO A 112 5.79 -5.46 10.95
N GLN A 113 6.26 -5.26 12.18
CA GLN A 113 7.61 -4.73 12.43
C GLN A 113 8.73 -5.72 12.08
N ARG A 114 8.50 -7.03 12.25
CA ARG A 114 9.43 -8.13 11.89
C ARG A 114 9.98 -8.11 10.46
N VAL A 115 9.30 -7.43 9.53
CA VAL A 115 9.80 -7.20 8.14
C VAL A 115 11.19 -6.55 8.14
N VAL A 116 11.50 -5.68 9.11
CA VAL A 116 12.79 -4.97 9.16
C VAL A 116 13.96 -5.92 9.43
N GLU A 117 13.73 -6.91 10.28
CA GLU A 117 14.75 -7.90 10.70
C GLU A 117 15.00 -8.92 9.59
N GLU A 118 13.92 -9.45 9.01
CA GLU A 118 13.95 -10.45 7.94
C GLU A 118 14.74 -9.94 6.71
N PHE A 119 14.43 -8.73 6.23
CA PHE A 119 15.05 -8.18 5.01
C PHE A 119 16.43 -7.53 5.23
N GLN A 120 17.06 -7.69 6.42
CA GLN A 120 18.48 -7.33 6.59
C GLN A 120 19.39 -8.16 5.67
N SER A 121 19.01 -9.41 5.37
CA SER A 121 19.78 -10.32 4.50
C SER A 121 19.93 -9.80 3.07
N ASP A 122 18.91 -9.13 2.52
CA ASP A 122 18.87 -8.71 1.12
C ASP A 122 19.56 -7.36 0.88
N ARG A 123 20.00 -6.66 1.94
CA ARG A 123 20.60 -5.31 1.84
C ARG A 123 21.72 -5.21 0.81
N GLY A 124 22.51 -6.27 0.62
CA GLY A 124 23.54 -6.34 -0.42
C GLY A 124 22.97 -6.18 -1.84
N VAL A 125 21.86 -6.85 -2.15
CA VAL A 125 21.20 -6.77 -3.46
C VAL A 125 20.44 -5.46 -3.62
N ILE A 126 19.74 -5.00 -2.58
CA ILE A 126 19.06 -3.69 -2.57
C ILE A 126 20.07 -2.56 -2.83
N LYS A 127 21.29 -2.69 -2.30
CA LYS A 127 22.39 -1.76 -2.58
C LYS A 127 22.85 -1.83 -4.04
N GLU A 128 23.00 -3.01 -4.64
CA GLU A 128 23.35 -3.12 -6.07
C GLU A 128 22.29 -2.47 -6.99
N MET A 129 21.01 -2.58 -6.62
CA MET A 129 19.92 -1.93 -7.35
C MET A 129 19.98 -0.40 -7.31
N LYS A 130 20.66 0.21 -6.33
CA LYS A 130 20.88 1.66 -6.28
C LYS A 130 21.64 2.16 -7.51
N ASP A 131 22.63 1.38 -7.95
CA ASP A 131 23.50 1.69 -9.10
C ASP A 131 22.96 1.14 -10.44
N PHE A 132 21.67 0.82 -10.50
CA PHE A 132 21.00 0.39 -11.72
C PHE A 132 20.74 1.56 -12.68
N GLN A 133 21.14 1.42 -13.94
CA GLN A 133 20.96 2.44 -14.98
C GLN A 133 20.18 1.86 -16.16
N TYR A 134 19.06 2.50 -16.50
CA TYR A 134 18.27 2.20 -17.70
C TYR A 134 17.45 3.42 -18.10
N VAL A 135 17.56 3.83 -19.37
CA VAL A 135 16.70 4.83 -20.01
C VAL A 135 15.91 4.12 -21.11
N ASP A 136 14.59 4.26 -21.06
CA ASP A 136 13.66 3.67 -22.04
C ASP A 136 13.76 4.37 -23.40
N GLN A 137 13.26 3.74 -24.46
CA GLN A 137 13.20 4.32 -25.82
C GLN A 137 12.41 5.65 -25.86
N LYS A 138 11.53 5.86 -24.88
CA LYS A 138 10.75 7.09 -24.69
C LYS A 138 11.49 8.17 -23.88
N GLY A 139 12.79 8.00 -23.60
CA GLY A 139 13.60 8.91 -22.79
C GLY A 139 13.35 8.81 -21.27
N PHE A 140 12.54 7.86 -20.81
CA PHE A 140 12.21 7.73 -19.39
C PHE A 140 13.32 6.99 -18.62
N ASN A 141 13.92 7.67 -17.64
CA ASN A 141 14.97 7.09 -16.79
C ASN A 141 14.37 6.19 -15.70
N TRP A 142 14.24 4.90 -15.99
CA TRP A 142 13.88 3.89 -14.99
C TRP A 142 15.02 3.62 -14.00
N GLY A 143 16.28 3.80 -14.40
CA GLY A 143 17.44 3.69 -13.51
C GLY A 143 17.28 4.56 -12.26
N ALA A 144 17.00 5.85 -12.45
CA ALA A 144 16.74 6.79 -11.36
C ALA A 144 15.51 6.40 -10.51
N ARG A 145 14.43 5.86 -11.11
CA ARG A 145 13.27 5.36 -10.35
C ARG A 145 13.62 4.19 -9.45
N VAL A 146 14.38 3.22 -9.97
CA VAL A 146 14.86 2.05 -9.21
C VAL A 146 15.85 2.49 -8.14
N GLY A 147 16.79 3.37 -8.47
CA GLY A 147 17.80 3.89 -7.55
C GLY A 147 17.18 4.62 -6.35
N ASN A 148 16.29 5.59 -6.60
CA ASN A 148 15.60 6.34 -5.54
C ASN A 148 14.76 5.42 -4.63
N LEU A 149 14.09 4.41 -5.21
CA LEU A 149 13.34 3.44 -4.41
C LEU A 149 14.26 2.55 -3.56
N SER A 150 15.36 2.07 -4.15
CA SER A 150 16.34 1.21 -3.47
C SER A 150 17.06 1.95 -2.33
N GLU A 151 17.33 3.24 -2.49
CA GLU A 151 17.85 4.13 -1.44
C GLU A 151 16.81 4.34 -0.32
N ARG A 152 15.55 4.63 -0.68
CA ARG A 152 14.47 4.78 0.31
C ARG A 152 14.24 3.50 1.12
N VAL A 153 14.28 2.33 0.48
CA VAL A 153 14.17 1.03 1.17
C VAL A 153 15.39 0.75 2.05
N GLN A 154 16.61 1.09 1.63
CA GLN A 154 17.79 1.04 2.51
C GLN A 154 17.60 1.90 3.76
N ASN A 155 17.19 3.16 3.61
CA ASN A 155 16.95 4.05 4.75
C ASN A 155 15.88 3.49 5.71
N LEU A 156 14.80 2.87 5.20
CA LEU A 156 13.77 2.22 6.01
C LEU A 156 14.26 0.96 6.77
N LEU A 157 15.34 0.32 6.30
CA LEU A 157 15.97 -0.85 6.93
C LEU A 157 17.12 -0.48 7.88
N GLU A 158 17.69 0.71 7.73
CA GLU A 158 18.86 1.18 8.48
C GLU A 158 18.50 2.17 9.60
N ASP A 159 17.55 3.06 9.36
CA ASP A 159 17.13 4.11 10.29
C ASP A 159 15.74 3.80 10.88
N GLY A 160 15.74 3.33 12.13
CA GLY A 160 14.53 3.01 12.88
C GLY A 160 13.67 4.24 13.25
N GLU A 161 14.27 5.43 13.35
CA GLU A 161 13.54 6.68 13.63
C GLU A 161 12.81 7.15 12.37
N TYR A 162 13.50 7.19 11.22
CA TYR A 162 12.91 7.46 9.92
C TYR A 162 11.78 6.48 9.58
N LEU A 163 11.97 5.18 9.85
CA LEU A 163 10.94 4.15 9.72
C LEU A 163 9.72 4.44 10.60
N ARG A 164 9.93 4.86 11.86
CA ARG A 164 8.85 5.18 12.80
C ARG A 164 8.01 6.36 12.30
N GLU A 165 8.66 7.41 11.79
CA GLU A 165 7.98 8.56 11.17
C GLU A 165 7.18 8.19 9.93
N GLU A 166 7.76 7.39 9.03
CA GLU A 166 7.09 6.91 7.81
C GLU A 166 5.85 6.07 8.14
N ARG A 167 5.96 5.15 9.11
CA ARG A 167 4.82 4.38 9.62
C ARG A 167 3.76 5.27 10.28
N ALA A 168 4.16 6.28 11.06
CA ALA A 168 3.23 7.22 11.67
C ALA A 168 2.48 8.07 10.61
N ARG A 169 3.19 8.54 9.58
CA ARG A 169 2.61 9.28 8.44
C ARG A 169 1.64 8.41 7.63
N ALA A 170 1.99 7.14 7.36
CA ALA A 170 1.10 6.18 6.71
C ALA A 170 -0.20 5.97 7.51
N ARG A 171 -0.10 5.65 8.81
CA ARG A 171 -1.25 5.48 9.73
C ARG A 171 -2.17 6.71 9.74
N LYS A 172 -1.60 7.93 9.73
CA LYS A 172 -2.37 9.20 9.69
C LYS A 172 -3.13 9.38 8.37
N LEU A 173 -2.50 9.06 7.23
CA LEU A 173 -3.14 9.18 5.91
C LEU A 173 -4.33 8.22 5.77
N THR A 174 -4.16 6.95 6.14
CA THR A 174 -5.23 5.94 6.07
C THR A 174 -6.46 6.35 6.90
N ARG A 175 -6.24 6.80 8.14
CA ARG A 175 -7.32 7.30 9.02
C ARG A 175 -7.99 8.56 8.46
N GLY A 176 -7.22 9.50 7.90
CA GLY A 176 -7.75 10.73 7.30
C GLY A 176 -8.65 10.50 6.09
N ILE A 177 -8.28 9.54 5.22
CA ILE A 177 -9.08 9.16 4.04
C ILE A 177 -10.39 8.49 4.47
N GLN A 178 -10.35 7.60 5.48
CA GLN A 178 -11.55 6.93 5.99
C GLN A 178 -12.54 7.91 6.66
N GLY A 179 -12.05 8.96 7.31
CA GLY A 179 -12.87 9.94 8.04
C GLY A 179 -13.71 10.89 7.17
N PHE A 180 -13.33 11.12 5.90
CA PHE A 180 -13.99 12.12 5.05
C PHE A 180 -15.34 11.68 4.46
N GLY A 181 -15.69 10.38 4.55
CA GLY A 181 -16.93 9.82 4.01
C GLY A 181 -18.11 9.76 5.00
N SER A 182 -17.91 10.03 6.29
CA SER A 182 -18.91 9.79 7.35
C SER A 182 -19.58 11.06 7.87
N LEU A 183 -20.11 11.90 6.96
CA LEU A 183 -20.96 13.04 7.30
C LEU A 183 -22.46 12.74 7.10
N GLN A 184 -22.92 11.69 7.78
CA GLN A 184 -24.30 11.56 8.23
C GLN A 184 -24.34 11.49 9.76
N ARG A 185 -23.90 12.57 10.41
CA ARG A 185 -24.37 12.89 11.77
C ARG A 185 -25.62 13.75 11.62
N PRO A 186 -26.81 13.28 12.04
CA PRO A 186 -27.92 14.18 12.29
C PRO A 186 -27.47 15.17 13.36
N PHE A 187 -27.60 16.47 13.09
CA PHE A 187 -27.45 17.47 14.14
C PHE A 187 -28.63 17.31 15.10
N SER A 188 -28.38 16.67 16.25
CA SER A 188 -29.36 16.57 17.33
C SER A 188 -29.68 17.97 17.86
N SER A 189 -30.94 18.36 17.72
CA SER A 189 -31.46 19.67 18.14
C SER A 189 -31.68 19.72 19.65
N THR A 190 -30.93 20.56 20.35
CA THR A 190 -31.14 21.11 21.71
C THR A 190 -29.92 22.00 22.02
N ASP A 191 -30.00 23.19 22.65
CA ASP A 191 -31.14 24.07 22.93
C ASP A 191 -30.59 25.50 23.18
N VAL A 192 -31.45 26.54 23.14
CA VAL A 192 -31.27 27.95 23.60
C VAL A 192 -29.87 28.61 23.75
N GLY A 193 -29.68 29.79 23.11
CA GLY A 193 -28.68 30.79 23.55
C GLY A 193 -28.19 31.75 22.46
N GLY A 194 -28.81 32.94 22.35
CA GLY A 194 -28.65 33.84 21.21
C GLY A 194 -27.30 34.54 20.99
N PHE A 195 -27.10 34.96 19.74
CA PHE A 195 -26.38 36.19 19.38
C PHE A 195 -26.94 36.73 18.05
N GLU A 196 -27.13 38.04 17.94
CA GLU A 196 -27.71 38.69 16.76
C GLU A 196 -26.65 39.03 15.69
N GLY A 197 -27.01 38.81 14.42
CA GLY A 197 -26.60 39.69 13.31
C GLY A 197 -25.14 39.65 12.83
N CYS A 198 -24.85 38.77 11.87
CA CYS A 198 -23.84 39.05 10.83
C CYS A 198 -24.35 38.67 9.44
N SER A 199 -24.99 39.65 8.77
CA SER A 199 -25.32 39.57 7.36
C SER A 199 -24.09 39.92 6.51
N SER A 200 -23.42 38.92 5.94
CA SER A 200 -22.63 39.13 4.73
C SER A 200 -22.67 37.90 3.83
N SER A 201 -23.33 38.04 2.69
CA SER A 201 -23.39 37.04 1.63
C SER A 201 -22.05 36.92 0.90
N SER A 202 -21.52 35.69 0.79
CA SER A 202 -20.81 35.27 -0.42
C SER A 202 -20.76 33.75 -0.55
N PRO A 203 -20.70 33.21 -1.78
CA PRO A 203 -21.17 31.87 -2.07
C PRO A 203 -20.04 30.84 -2.19
N TYR A 204 -20.43 29.57 -2.09
CA TYR A 204 -19.78 28.40 -2.69
C TYR A 204 -18.25 28.50 -2.87
N GLY A 205 -17.51 28.08 -1.84
CA GLY A 205 -16.08 27.85 -1.93
C GLY A 205 -15.74 26.97 -3.12
N ARG A 206 -14.99 27.52 -4.08
CA ARG A 206 -14.70 26.91 -5.38
C ARG A 206 -14.01 25.55 -5.23
N CYS A 207 -14.63 24.50 -5.78
CA CYS A 207 -13.95 23.24 -6.04
C CYS A 207 -12.86 23.43 -7.09
N ASN A 208 -11.60 23.59 -6.65
CA ASN A 208 -10.47 23.84 -7.52
C ASN A 208 -9.99 22.55 -8.21
N SER A 209 -10.83 22.02 -9.11
CA SER A 209 -10.54 20.83 -9.92
C SER A 209 -9.69 21.18 -11.15
N GLN A 210 -8.45 21.64 -10.93
CA GLN A 210 -7.43 21.65 -11.97
C GLN A 210 -6.60 20.37 -11.90
N TYR A 211 -7.00 19.39 -12.70
CA TYR A 211 -6.14 18.28 -13.10
C TYR A 211 -5.12 18.83 -14.10
N SER A 212 -3.96 19.27 -13.60
CA SER A 212 -2.80 19.58 -14.44
C SER A 212 -1.88 18.36 -14.49
N GLU A 213 -1.94 17.68 -15.62
CA GLU A 213 -0.98 16.63 -15.99
C GLU A 213 0.41 17.26 -16.21
N MET A 214 1.30 17.14 -15.22
CA MET A 214 2.73 17.35 -15.47
C MET A 214 3.60 16.55 -14.50
N THR A 215 4.58 15.87 -15.07
CA THR A 215 5.67 15.17 -14.37
C THR A 215 6.58 16.16 -13.63
N GLY A 216 6.87 15.92 -12.35
CA GLY A 216 7.85 16.71 -11.60
C GLY A 216 8.18 16.08 -10.23
N PHE A 217 9.41 15.63 -10.07
CA PHE A 217 9.98 15.22 -8.79
C PHE A 217 10.66 16.46 -8.19
N ASP A 218 10.18 17.02 -7.07
CA ASP A 218 10.93 18.07 -6.36
C ASP A 218 10.71 17.99 -4.84
N SER A 219 11.82 17.97 -4.10
CA SER A 219 11.89 17.62 -2.67
C SER A 219 11.99 18.86 -1.78
N ARG A 220 11.21 19.91 -2.08
CA ARG A 220 11.41 21.26 -1.50
C ARG A 220 10.20 21.88 -0.77
N LYS A 221 9.23 21.08 -0.29
CA LYS A 221 8.01 21.59 0.38
C LYS A 221 7.74 21.07 1.81
N TYR A 222 8.76 20.61 2.53
CA TYR A 222 8.59 20.10 3.91
C TYR A 222 9.21 20.99 5.02
N ALA A 223 9.86 22.11 4.68
CA ALA A 223 10.56 22.98 5.64
C ALA A 223 9.73 24.15 6.21
N LEU A 224 8.39 24.07 6.22
CA LEU A 224 7.49 25.16 6.65
C LEU A 224 6.31 24.70 7.54
N MET A 225 6.50 23.61 8.29
CA MET A 225 5.57 23.21 9.35
C MET A 225 6.30 22.87 10.66
N GLU A 226 7.49 23.45 10.83
CA GLU A 226 8.37 23.26 11.98
C GLU A 226 8.27 24.47 12.92
N SER A 227 7.21 24.51 13.71
CA SER A 227 7.06 25.39 14.88
C SER A 227 5.99 24.83 15.81
N ASN A 228 6.35 24.67 17.09
CA ASN A 228 5.52 24.25 18.22
C ASN A 228 5.22 22.75 18.35
N MET A 229 6.23 21.98 18.79
CA MET A 229 6.02 20.91 19.77
C MET A 229 7.04 21.07 20.91
N VAL A 230 6.56 21.37 22.11
CA VAL A 230 7.34 21.35 23.35
C VAL A 230 7.30 19.92 23.87
N MET A 231 8.47 19.36 24.18
CA MET A 231 8.58 18.06 24.86
C MET A 231 8.29 18.23 26.35
N ASP A 232 7.51 17.30 26.92
CA ASP A 232 7.59 16.95 28.34
C ASP A 232 7.78 15.43 28.45
N GLY A 233 8.47 14.97 29.50
CA GLY A 233 9.13 13.66 29.55
C GLY A 233 8.46 12.59 30.43
N ASN A 234 9.13 11.42 30.49
CA ASN A 234 8.72 10.17 31.16
C ASN A 234 7.46 9.49 30.56
N GLU A 235 7.31 8.15 30.56
CA GLU A 235 8.01 7.11 31.33
C GLU A 235 7.99 5.71 30.63
N GLU A 236 8.92 4.84 31.06
CA GLU A 236 9.04 3.37 30.92
C GLU A 236 8.35 2.51 29.83
N CYS A 237 9.15 1.61 29.25
CA CYS A 237 8.69 0.51 28.40
C CYS A 237 8.02 -0.63 29.18
N ARG A 238 6.82 -1.05 28.74
CA ARG A 238 6.34 -2.43 28.95
C ARG A 238 5.87 -3.07 27.64
N HIS A 239 6.32 -4.30 27.44
CA HIS A 239 6.14 -5.07 26.21
C HIS A 239 4.76 -5.76 26.24
N SER A 240 3.82 -5.31 25.40
CA SER A 240 2.48 -5.90 25.26
C SER A 240 2.07 -6.03 23.79
N ILE A 241 1.47 -7.17 23.45
CA ILE A 241 1.05 -7.53 22.09
C ILE A 241 -0.32 -6.87 21.79
N GLU A 242 -0.34 -5.54 21.66
CA GLU A 242 -1.55 -4.76 21.33
C GLU A 242 -1.24 -3.57 20.41
N ASP A 243 -0.80 -3.84 19.16
CA ASP A 243 -0.65 -2.80 18.13
C ASP A 243 -1.20 -3.24 16.75
N HIS A 244 -2.35 -3.93 16.76
CA HIS A 244 -3.07 -4.34 15.54
C HIS A 244 -4.01 -3.21 15.06
N PRO A 245 -3.76 -2.56 13.91
CA PRO A 245 -4.47 -1.33 13.50
C PRO A 245 -5.93 -1.53 13.05
N PHE A 246 -6.49 -2.74 13.20
CA PHE A 246 -7.84 -3.12 12.78
C PHE A 246 -8.70 -3.76 13.89
N CYS A 247 -8.23 -3.79 15.14
CA CYS A 247 -8.88 -4.53 16.23
C CYS A 247 -10.04 -3.79 16.93
N GLU A 248 -10.96 -3.17 16.18
CA GLU A 248 -12.24 -2.65 16.71
C GLU A 248 -13.42 -2.98 15.78
N ILE A 249 -13.80 -4.26 15.70
CA ILE A 249 -15.14 -4.65 15.20
C ILE A 249 -15.73 -5.76 16.09
N GLY A 250 -16.58 -5.36 17.04
CA GLY A 250 -17.70 -6.18 17.53
C GLY A 250 -17.46 -7.15 18.69
N ARG A 251 -17.75 -6.70 19.92
CA ARG A 251 -18.36 -7.56 20.96
C ARG A 251 -19.52 -6.81 21.65
N PRO A 252 -20.78 -7.26 21.51
CA PRO A 252 -21.86 -6.76 22.34
C PRO A 252 -21.75 -7.38 23.75
N THR A 253 -21.47 -6.55 24.76
CA THR A 253 -21.47 -7.00 26.16
C THR A 253 -22.89 -7.11 26.71
N ASN A 254 -23.51 -8.28 26.59
CA ASN A 254 -24.72 -8.58 27.38
C ASN A 254 -24.33 -8.74 28.85
N LYS A 255 -24.57 -7.70 29.66
CA LYS A 255 -24.63 -7.83 31.11
C LYS A 255 -25.92 -8.55 31.48
N MET A 256 -25.81 -9.74 32.06
CA MET A 256 -26.93 -10.42 32.71
C MET A 256 -26.49 -10.78 34.14
N SER A 257 -27.19 -10.20 35.12
CA SER A 257 -26.97 -10.33 36.57
C SER A 257 -27.70 -11.56 37.16
N LEU A 258 -27.61 -11.76 38.49
CA LEU A 258 -27.94 -12.96 39.33
C LEU A 258 -26.67 -13.82 39.61
N LEU A 259 -26.34 -14.32 40.82
CA LEU A 259 -26.81 -14.14 42.22
C LEU A 259 -25.60 -14.33 43.19
N PRO A 260 -25.66 -13.92 44.48
CA PRO A 260 -24.55 -14.05 45.43
C PRO A 260 -24.50 -15.38 46.21
N SER A 261 -23.26 -15.76 46.56
CA SER A 261 -22.68 -16.55 47.66
C SER A 261 -23.45 -17.67 48.43
N PRO A 262 -22.77 -18.75 48.86
CA PRO A 262 -23.34 -19.82 49.68
C PRO A 262 -23.32 -19.50 51.19
N SER A 263 -24.17 -20.21 51.95
CA SER A 263 -24.23 -20.18 53.41
C SER A 263 -24.45 -21.58 53.99
N ALA A 264 -23.60 -21.95 54.97
CA ALA A 264 -23.65 -23.16 55.82
C ALA A 264 -23.51 -24.53 55.12
#